data_AF-A0A8N5HZE4-F1
#
_entry.id   AF-A0A8N5HZE4-F1
#
_cell.length_a   1.000
_cell.length_b   1.000
_cell.length_c   1.000
_cell.angle_alpha   90.00
_cell.angle_beta   90.00
_cell.angle_gamma   90.00
#
_symmetry.space_group_name_H-M   'P 1'
#
loop_
_entity.id
_entity.type
_entity.pdbx_description
1 polymer ?
#
loop_
_entity_poly.entity_id
_entity_poly.type
_entity_poly.pdbx_seq_one_letter_code
_entity_poly.pdbx_strand_id
1 'polypeptide(L)'
;MAAPSMCLCLARLPSYLRKVKTAFVFLSPVRAFKWLERATNKVPSVPLLGQTAGLKVKVLPPVLGTQQGPSCVPCPSPGKAVSLLSSTVSLTVPLPRSDVMFVVGQEQQKVFAHRCVLACRCQVFRGMLSQDSSSSVPPQGPFILGNVQPEVFLAVIEFLYTNSVTLNSHIALEVLTSSVEYGLQDLCKLCVKFIKDTLSVEQVCEALQAAVTYGQVDLQQHCLAFIEGCTAAVVRTQGFRELSDVVLARVLRSDRLAVDELEVVQAVREWAHVSSAVLERPVPEVAALPVRELRLPLLAPSELVTLESHNQQDLLIPVENIAAAWRAHALRRGSGVPSRLCRPRRGTRPRDHHRHLEPHAK
;
A
#
# COMPACT_ATOMS: atom_id res chain seq x y z
N MET A 1 39.47 -1.86 -32.26
CA MET A 1 38.41 -2.89 -32.18
C MET A 1 37.35 -2.36 -31.24
N ALA A 2 36.36 -1.69 -31.81
CA ALA A 2 35.25 -1.06 -31.11
C ALA A 2 33.98 -1.88 -31.39
N ALA A 3 33.24 -2.22 -30.34
CA ALA A 3 31.98 -2.96 -30.42
C ALA A 3 30.83 -2.02 -30.86
N PRO A 4 29.87 -2.50 -31.66
CA PRO A 4 28.82 -1.66 -32.23
C PRO A 4 27.67 -1.42 -31.24
N SER A 5 27.02 -0.29 -31.48
CA SER A 5 25.88 0.29 -30.76
C SER A 5 24.62 -0.59 -30.73
N MET A 6 24.12 -0.89 -29.53
CA MET A 6 22.70 -1.25 -29.31
C MET A 6 21.84 0.03 -29.21
N CYS A 7 21.80 0.82 -30.29
CA CYS A 7 20.97 2.03 -30.40
C CYS A 7 19.78 1.85 -31.37
N LEU A 8 19.42 0.62 -31.74
CA LEU A 8 18.46 0.36 -32.83
C LEU A 8 17.17 -0.41 -32.47
N CYS A 9 16.81 -0.53 -31.19
CA CYS A 9 15.48 -1.05 -30.79
C CYS A 9 14.47 0.03 -30.34
N LEU A 10 14.83 1.32 -30.39
CA LEU A 10 13.93 2.43 -30.01
C LEU A 10 13.15 3.07 -31.19
N ALA A 11 13.25 2.53 -32.40
CA ALA A 11 12.63 3.12 -33.60
C ALA A 11 11.28 2.51 -34.03
N ARG A 12 10.63 1.67 -33.20
CA ARG A 12 9.29 1.10 -33.51
C ARG A 12 8.29 1.18 -32.34
N LEU A 13 8.19 2.35 -31.72
CA LEU A 13 7.05 2.66 -30.85
C LEU A 13 6.02 3.51 -31.61
N PRO A 14 4.73 3.12 -31.66
CA PRO A 14 3.68 3.87 -32.33
C PRO A 14 3.47 5.27 -31.72
N SER A 15 3.17 6.24 -32.58
CA SER A 15 3.00 7.67 -32.29
C SER A 15 1.93 8.01 -31.24
N TYR A 16 1.11 7.04 -30.81
CA TYR A 16 0.05 7.21 -29.80
C TYR A 16 0.58 7.37 -28.36
N LEU A 17 1.79 6.86 -28.07
CA LEU A 17 2.40 6.95 -26.73
C LEU A 17 3.03 8.32 -26.42
N ARG A 18 3.14 9.24 -27.39
CA ARG A 18 3.62 10.61 -27.10
C ARG A 18 2.55 11.54 -26.53
N LYS A 19 1.28 11.16 -26.52
CA LYS A 19 0.18 11.97 -25.97
C LYS A 19 -0.28 11.56 -24.56
N VAL A 20 0.32 10.53 -23.95
CA VAL A 20 -0.03 10.09 -22.57
C VAL A 20 0.83 10.79 -21.50
N LYS A 21 1.60 11.82 -21.86
CA LYS A 21 2.39 12.62 -20.89
C LYS A 21 1.53 13.49 -19.96
N THR A 22 0.23 13.65 -20.23
CA THR A 22 -0.65 14.52 -19.45
C THR A 22 -1.60 13.76 -18.50
N ALA A 23 -1.58 12.43 -18.49
CA ALA A 23 -2.38 11.61 -17.56
C ALA A 23 -1.58 11.01 -16.39
N PHE A 24 -0.30 11.38 -16.28
CA PHE A 24 0.63 10.84 -15.27
C PHE A 24 0.57 11.52 -13.90
N VAL A 25 -0.42 12.38 -13.65
CA VAL A 25 -0.51 13.20 -12.42
C VAL A 25 -1.34 12.54 -11.29
N PHE A 26 -1.96 11.38 -11.52
CA PHE A 26 -2.88 10.76 -10.53
C PHE A 26 -2.58 9.30 -10.14
N LEU A 27 -1.43 8.73 -10.51
CA LEU A 27 -1.08 7.36 -10.13
C LEU A 27 -0.12 7.36 -8.93
N SER A 28 -0.57 6.76 -7.82
CA SER A 28 0.27 6.41 -6.67
C SER A 28 1.39 5.44 -7.10
N PRO A 29 2.63 5.57 -6.58
CA PRO A 29 3.76 4.69 -6.88
C PRO A 29 3.46 3.19 -6.70
N VAL A 30 2.55 2.85 -5.79
CA VAL A 30 2.13 1.45 -5.51
C VAL A 30 1.38 0.83 -6.68
N ARG A 31 0.61 1.61 -7.45
CA ARG A 31 -0.07 1.13 -8.66
C ARG A 31 0.87 0.99 -9.85
N ALA A 32 1.90 1.83 -9.93
CA ALA A 32 2.96 1.68 -10.92
C ALA A 32 3.78 0.41 -10.65
N PHE A 33 4.06 0.10 -9.38
CA PHE A 33 4.80 -1.09 -8.96
C PHE A 33 4.03 -2.40 -9.20
N LYS A 34 2.76 -2.48 -8.75
CA LYS A 34 1.89 -3.64 -9.02
C LYS A 34 1.57 -3.84 -10.51
N TRP A 35 1.59 -2.78 -11.32
CA TRP A 35 1.46 -2.88 -12.77
C TRP A 35 2.73 -3.45 -13.42
N LEU A 36 3.91 -3.02 -12.99
CA LEU A 36 5.20 -3.51 -13.49
C LEU A 36 5.40 -5.01 -13.19
N GLU A 37 4.97 -5.46 -12.00
CA GLU A 37 5.03 -6.85 -11.55
C GLU A 37 4.05 -7.78 -12.29
N ARG A 38 2.88 -7.27 -12.69
CA ARG A 38 1.89 -8.03 -13.49
C ARG A 38 2.20 -8.06 -14.99
N ALA A 39 3.01 -7.13 -15.49
CA ALA A 39 3.41 -7.09 -16.90
C ALA A 39 4.49 -8.14 -17.23
N THR A 40 5.20 -8.69 -16.24
CA THR A 40 6.36 -9.58 -16.44
C THR A 40 6.09 -11.07 -16.18
N ASN A 41 4.98 -11.44 -15.52
CA ASN A 41 4.65 -12.84 -15.21
C ASN A 41 3.50 -13.40 -16.07
N LYS A 42 3.84 -14.17 -17.11
CA LYS A 42 2.93 -15.16 -17.71
C LYS A 42 3.05 -16.47 -16.92
N VAL A 43 2.10 -16.76 -16.05
CA VAL A 43 1.89 -18.12 -15.50
C VAL A 43 0.39 -18.44 -15.51
N PRO A 44 -0.03 -19.62 -16.01
CA PRO A 44 -1.43 -19.98 -16.12
C PRO A 44 -2.04 -20.36 -14.77
N SER A 45 -3.31 -20.00 -14.62
CA SER A 45 -4.19 -20.18 -13.48
C SER A 45 -4.53 -21.65 -13.17
N VAL A 46 -4.54 -22.00 -11.89
CA VAL A 46 -5.20 -23.20 -11.32
C VAL A 46 -6.30 -22.72 -10.36
N PRO A 47 -7.52 -23.28 -10.38
CA PRO A 47 -8.62 -22.79 -9.55
C PRO A 47 -8.56 -23.41 -8.15
N LEU A 48 -8.71 -22.59 -7.11
CA LEU A 48 -9.06 -23.06 -5.77
C LEU A 48 -10.38 -22.43 -5.34
N LEU A 49 -11.39 -23.28 -5.23
CA LEU A 49 -12.70 -22.99 -4.68
C LEU A 49 -12.55 -22.88 -3.16
N GLY A 50 -12.73 -21.68 -2.61
CA GLY A 50 -12.76 -21.43 -1.17
C GLY A 50 -13.73 -20.31 -0.87
N GLN A 51 -14.94 -20.65 -0.43
CA GLN A 51 -15.93 -19.68 0.05
C GLN A 51 -15.38 -18.98 1.29
N THR A 52 -15.01 -17.70 1.15
CA THR A 52 -14.77 -16.81 2.28
C THR A 52 -16.02 -15.97 2.52
N ALA A 53 -16.60 -16.08 3.71
CA ALA A 53 -17.80 -15.33 4.09
C ALA A 53 -17.47 -13.84 4.23
N GLY A 54 -18.00 -12.99 3.35
CA GLY A 54 -17.88 -11.53 3.46
C GLY A 54 -18.73 -10.97 4.60
N LEU A 55 -18.20 -10.05 5.40
CA LEU A 55 -18.98 -9.34 6.42
C LEU A 55 -19.58 -8.06 5.83
N LYS A 56 -20.88 -7.85 6.05
CA LYS A 56 -21.57 -6.62 5.68
C LYS A 56 -21.45 -5.58 6.79
N VAL A 57 -20.86 -4.44 6.48
CA VAL A 57 -20.70 -3.31 7.42
C VAL A 57 -21.60 -2.15 6.99
N LYS A 58 -22.34 -1.54 7.93
CA LYS A 58 -23.37 -0.52 7.68
C LYS A 58 -23.07 0.76 8.44
N VAL A 59 -23.25 1.92 7.79
CA VAL A 59 -23.25 3.25 8.45
C VAL A 59 -24.70 3.67 8.74
N LEU A 60 -24.98 4.22 9.93
CA LEU A 60 -26.23 4.94 10.15
C LEU A 60 -26.25 6.21 9.27
N PRO A 61 -27.38 6.58 8.67
CA PRO A 61 -27.43 7.75 7.80
C PRO A 61 -27.07 9.02 8.61
N PRO A 62 -26.17 9.89 8.12
CA PRO A 62 -26.02 11.21 8.69
C PRO A 62 -27.31 12.00 8.44
N VAL A 63 -27.73 12.79 9.43
CA VAL A 63 -28.77 13.80 9.24
C VAL A 63 -28.25 14.81 8.22
N LEU A 64 -28.80 14.77 7.01
CA LEU A 64 -28.44 15.70 5.93
C LEU A 64 -28.83 17.11 6.34
N GLY A 65 -27.85 17.90 6.79
CA GLY A 65 -27.98 19.34 6.92
C GLY A 65 -28.23 19.96 5.54
N THR A 66 -29.32 20.71 5.42
CA THR A 66 -29.72 21.44 4.22
C THR A 66 -28.69 22.52 3.87
N GLN A 67 -27.88 22.28 2.85
CA GLN A 67 -27.15 23.34 2.14
C GLN A 67 -27.86 23.56 0.80
N GLN A 68 -28.64 24.64 0.72
CA GLN A 68 -29.35 25.07 -0.48
C GLN A 68 -28.38 25.82 -1.40
N GLY A 69 -28.24 25.32 -2.64
CA GLY A 69 -27.68 26.01 -3.80
C GLY A 69 -28.49 25.62 -5.05
N PRO A 70 -28.64 26.51 -6.05
CA PRO A 70 -29.77 26.44 -6.96
C PRO A 70 -29.60 25.41 -8.09
N SER A 71 -30.73 24.79 -8.45
CA SER A 71 -31.00 23.97 -9.64
C SER A 71 -30.25 22.62 -9.76
N CYS A 72 -30.51 21.71 -8.82
CA CYS A 72 -30.40 20.28 -9.09
C CYS A 72 -31.78 19.71 -9.44
N VAL A 73 -31.87 18.98 -10.56
CA VAL A 73 -33.02 18.17 -10.98
C VAL A 73 -33.55 17.33 -9.80
N PRO A 74 -34.87 17.14 -9.62
CA PRO A 74 -35.39 16.42 -8.46
C PRO A 74 -34.82 15.01 -8.40
N CYS A 75 -33.97 14.74 -7.41
CA CYS A 75 -33.53 13.39 -7.10
C CYS A 75 -34.77 12.56 -6.73
N PRO A 76 -35.03 11.40 -7.36
CA PRO A 76 -36.07 10.51 -6.86
C PRO A 76 -35.74 10.15 -5.41
N SER A 77 -36.75 10.23 -4.54
CA SER A 77 -36.63 9.97 -3.11
C SER A 77 -35.75 8.73 -2.83
N PRO A 78 -34.70 8.83 -1.99
CA PRO A 78 -33.74 7.75 -1.78
C PRO A 78 -34.38 6.43 -1.34
N GLY A 79 -35.58 6.48 -0.72
CA GLY A 79 -36.29 5.29 -0.23
C GLY A 79 -36.74 4.29 -1.31
N LYS A 80 -36.95 4.69 -2.57
CA LYS A 80 -37.38 3.76 -3.65
C LYS A 80 -36.23 3.20 -4.49
N ALA A 81 -35.08 3.87 -4.52
CA ALA A 81 -33.88 3.36 -5.20
C ALA A 81 -33.17 2.27 -4.35
N VAL A 82 -33.31 2.35 -3.02
CA VAL A 82 -32.67 1.43 -2.07
C VAL A 82 -33.26 0.01 -2.14
N SER A 83 -34.54 -0.16 -2.48
CA SER A 83 -35.18 -1.49 -2.52
C SER A 83 -34.79 -2.32 -3.76
N LEU A 84 -34.36 -1.70 -4.86
CA LEU A 84 -34.00 -2.39 -6.10
C LEU A 84 -32.51 -2.79 -6.17
N LEU A 85 -31.67 -2.32 -5.24
CA LEU A 85 -30.21 -2.45 -5.29
C LEU A 85 -29.61 -3.17 -4.08
N SER A 86 -30.44 -3.91 -3.33
CA SER A 86 -29.96 -4.67 -2.16
C SER A 86 -28.95 -5.77 -2.50
N SER A 87 -28.77 -6.09 -3.78
CA SER A 87 -27.87 -7.12 -4.30
C SER A 87 -26.95 -6.54 -5.38
N THR A 88 -25.64 -6.62 -5.15
CA THR A 88 -24.55 -6.27 -6.10
C THR A 88 -24.70 -6.94 -7.47
N VAL A 89 -25.35 -8.10 -7.51
CA VAL A 89 -25.75 -8.83 -8.73
C VAL A 89 -26.64 -7.98 -9.66
N SER A 90 -27.41 -7.04 -9.12
CA SER A 90 -28.30 -6.20 -9.93
C SER A 90 -27.54 -5.14 -10.74
N LEU A 91 -26.29 -4.82 -10.36
CA LEU A 91 -25.44 -3.84 -11.05
C LEU A 91 -24.70 -4.42 -12.27
N THR A 92 -24.64 -5.75 -12.40
CA THR A 92 -23.97 -6.45 -13.52
C THR A 92 -24.92 -6.80 -14.66
N VAL A 93 -26.23 -6.66 -14.42
CA VAL A 93 -27.28 -6.70 -15.44
C VAL A 93 -27.79 -5.30 -15.77
N PRO A 94 -28.33 -5.05 -16.98
CA PRO A 94 -28.90 -3.76 -17.32
C PRO A 94 -30.03 -3.39 -16.35
N LEU A 95 -29.85 -2.27 -15.63
CA LEU A 95 -30.87 -1.76 -14.71
C LEU A 95 -31.92 -0.98 -15.50
N PRO A 96 -33.21 -1.02 -15.10
CA PRO A 96 -34.20 -0.12 -15.65
C PRO A 96 -33.77 1.33 -15.43
N ARG A 97 -33.56 2.08 -16.53
CA ARG A 97 -33.10 3.48 -16.53
C ARG A 97 -31.62 3.72 -16.14
N SER A 98 -30.73 2.73 -16.21
CA SER A 98 -29.29 3.03 -16.15
C SER A 98 -28.87 3.89 -17.34
N ASP A 99 -28.21 5.00 -17.05
CA ASP A 99 -27.74 6.02 -18.00
C ASP A 99 -26.21 6.09 -18.08
N VAL A 100 -25.50 5.17 -17.40
CA VAL A 100 -24.05 4.99 -17.51
C VAL A 100 -23.64 3.52 -17.40
N MET A 101 -22.61 3.15 -18.17
CA MET A 101 -21.98 1.84 -18.16
C MET A 101 -20.47 1.98 -17.97
N PHE A 102 -19.91 1.19 -17.06
CA PHE A 102 -18.48 1.02 -16.85
C PHE A 102 -18.05 -0.35 -17.35
N VAL A 103 -16.84 -0.45 -17.89
CA VAL A 103 -16.18 -1.70 -18.25
C VAL A 103 -14.93 -1.81 -17.39
N VAL A 104 -14.95 -2.74 -16.44
CA VAL A 104 -14.00 -2.79 -15.33
C VAL A 104 -13.11 -4.02 -15.43
N GLY A 105 -11.82 -3.83 -15.14
CA GLY A 105 -10.83 -4.89 -15.07
C GLY A 105 -10.41 -5.45 -16.43
N GLN A 106 -9.49 -6.40 -16.38
CA GLN A 106 -9.03 -7.15 -17.56
C GLN A 106 -10.13 -8.05 -18.13
N GLU A 107 -11.04 -8.51 -17.28
CA GLU A 107 -12.20 -9.33 -17.64
C GLU A 107 -13.30 -8.53 -18.37
N GLN A 108 -13.13 -7.21 -18.51
CA GLN A 108 -14.08 -6.32 -19.19
C GLN A 108 -15.51 -6.44 -18.64
N GLN A 109 -15.62 -6.58 -17.32
CA GLN A 109 -16.91 -6.75 -16.64
C GLN A 109 -17.73 -5.46 -16.77
N LYS A 110 -18.97 -5.60 -17.26
CA LYS A 110 -19.90 -4.48 -17.43
C LYS A 110 -20.60 -4.19 -16.11
N VAL A 111 -20.58 -2.92 -15.70
CA VAL A 111 -21.27 -2.43 -14.51
C VAL A 111 -22.17 -1.27 -14.93
N PHE A 112 -23.47 -1.43 -14.71
CA PHE A 112 -24.49 -0.43 -15.02
C PHE A 112 -24.83 0.40 -13.77
N ALA A 113 -24.96 1.71 -13.93
CA ALA A 113 -25.27 2.61 -12.82
C ALA A 113 -26.09 3.83 -13.27
N HIS A 114 -26.43 4.68 -12.30
CA HIS A 114 -27.20 5.91 -12.49
C HIS A 114 -26.30 7.13 -12.26
N ARG A 115 -26.11 7.97 -13.28
CA ARG A 115 -25.25 9.17 -13.22
C ARG A 115 -25.67 10.08 -12.07
N CYS A 116 -26.98 10.26 -11.88
CA CYS A 116 -27.53 11.14 -10.84
C CYS A 116 -27.14 10.70 -9.42
N VAL A 117 -27.10 9.40 -9.14
CA VAL A 117 -26.70 8.87 -7.82
C VAL A 117 -25.21 9.06 -7.60
N LEU A 118 -24.39 8.66 -8.58
CA LEU A 118 -22.93 8.75 -8.48
C LEU A 118 -22.46 10.21 -8.34
N ALA A 119 -22.98 11.12 -9.17
CA ALA A 119 -22.64 12.54 -9.14
C ALA A 119 -23.11 13.26 -7.87
N CYS A 120 -24.20 12.79 -7.24
CA CYS A 120 -24.70 13.36 -5.99
C CYS A 120 -23.83 12.93 -4.79
N ARG A 121 -23.31 11.70 -4.81
CA ARG A 121 -22.62 11.07 -3.67
C ARG A 121 -21.10 11.10 -3.74
N CYS A 122 -20.50 11.39 -4.90
CA CYS A 122 -19.06 11.43 -5.09
C CYS A 122 -18.65 12.55 -6.04
N GLN A 123 -17.77 13.44 -5.58
CA GLN A 123 -17.28 14.57 -6.36
C GLN A 123 -16.46 14.13 -7.58
N VAL A 124 -15.69 13.05 -7.46
CA VAL A 124 -14.90 12.50 -8.58
C VAL A 124 -15.81 12.02 -9.70
N PHE A 125 -16.86 11.24 -9.37
CA PHE A 125 -17.87 10.85 -10.33
C PHE A 125 -18.63 12.06 -10.89
N ARG A 126 -18.95 13.06 -10.06
CA ARG A 126 -19.57 14.30 -10.55
C ARG A 126 -18.73 14.99 -11.61
N GLY A 127 -17.43 15.16 -11.37
CA GLY A 127 -16.52 15.78 -12.33
C GLY A 127 -16.41 14.97 -13.62
N MET A 128 -16.16 13.66 -13.50
CA MET A 128 -16.03 12.74 -14.63
C MET A 128 -17.31 12.70 -15.50
N LEU A 129 -18.49 12.71 -14.87
CA LEU A 129 -19.78 12.63 -15.56
C LEU A 129 -20.31 14.00 -16.04
N SER A 130 -19.70 15.12 -15.62
CA SER A 130 -20.12 16.47 -16.06
C SER A 130 -19.40 16.94 -17.32
N GLN A 131 -18.21 16.43 -17.63
CA GLN A 131 -17.49 16.84 -18.85
C GLN A 131 -18.17 16.33 -20.13
N ASP A 132 -18.82 15.18 -20.01
CA ASP A 132 -19.61 14.50 -21.05
C ASP A 132 -20.88 15.23 -21.50
N SER A 133 -21.40 16.19 -20.73
CA SER A 133 -22.65 16.89 -21.08
C SER A 133 -22.43 18.15 -21.93
N SER A 134 -21.17 18.54 -22.17
CA SER A 134 -20.81 19.73 -22.93
C SER A 134 -20.77 19.52 -24.46
N SER A 135 -20.75 18.26 -24.91
CA SER A 135 -20.88 17.89 -26.32
C SER A 135 -22.34 17.58 -26.65
N SER A 136 -22.88 18.16 -27.74
CA SER A 136 -24.22 17.90 -28.28
C SER A 136 -24.43 16.47 -28.84
N VAL A 137 -23.52 15.55 -28.51
CA VAL A 137 -23.54 14.15 -28.90
C VAL A 137 -23.57 13.34 -27.59
N PRO A 138 -24.52 12.41 -27.39
CA PRO A 138 -24.52 11.58 -26.20
C PRO A 138 -23.22 10.75 -26.20
N PRO A 139 -22.40 10.77 -25.15
CA PRO A 139 -21.29 9.84 -25.04
C PRO A 139 -21.88 8.47 -24.75
N GLN A 140 -22.14 7.70 -25.80
CA GLN A 140 -22.69 6.34 -25.72
C GLN A 140 -21.61 5.27 -25.48
N GLY A 141 -20.38 5.68 -25.15
CA GLY A 141 -19.27 4.76 -24.89
C GLY A 141 -19.17 4.37 -23.41
N PRO A 142 -18.82 3.11 -23.09
CA PRO A 142 -18.51 2.74 -21.71
C PRO A 142 -17.27 3.47 -21.18
N PHE A 143 -17.29 3.79 -19.88
CA PHE A 143 -16.09 4.19 -19.16
C PHE A 143 -15.22 2.97 -18.88
N ILE A 144 -14.00 2.94 -19.42
CA ILE A 144 -13.10 1.79 -19.28
C ILE A 144 -12.16 2.00 -18.08
N LEU A 145 -12.25 1.10 -17.10
CA LEU A 145 -11.45 1.08 -15.87
C LEU A 145 -10.58 -0.18 -15.85
N GLY A 146 -9.52 -0.21 -16.66
CA GLY A 146 -8.68 -1.40 -16.83
C GLY A 146 -7.82 -1.78 -15.61
N ASN A 147 -7.56 -0.84 -14.70
CA ASN A 147 -6.64 -1.02 -13.57
C ASN A 147 -7.33 -1.33 -12.24
N VAL A 148 -8.67 -1.44 -12.22
CA VAL A 148 -9.45 -1.67 -11.00
C VAL A 148 -10.06 -3.06 -11.06
N GLN A 149 -9.98 -3.82 -9.96
CA GLN A 149 -10.63 -5.11 -9.86
C GLN A 149 -12.16 -4.93 -9.82
N PRO A 150 -12.95 -5.75 -10.55
CA PRO A 150 -14.39 -5.60 -10.57
C PRO A 150 -15.05 -5.67 -9.18
N GLU A 151 -14.60 -6.54 -8.29
CA GLU A 151 -15.18 -6.65 -6.93
C GLU A 151 -14.98 -5.36 -6.13
N VAL A 152 -13.80 -4.74 -6.25
CA VAL A 152 -13.47 -3.49 -5.57
C VAL A 152 -14.35 -2.35 -6.08
N PHE A 153 -14.54 -2.26 -7.40
CA PHE A 153 -15.41 -1.25 -7.98
C PHE A 153 -16.86 -1.47 -7.58
N LEU A 154 -17.36 -2.70 -7.62
CA LEU A 154 -18.71 -3.05 -7.18
C LEU A 154 -18.94 -2.70 -5.70
N ALA A 155 -17.97 -2.93 -4.82
CA ALA A 155 -18.05 -2.54 -3.42
C ALA A 155 -18.17 -1.01 -3.23
N VAL A 156 -17.43 -0.23 -4.02
CA VAL A 156 -17.54 1.24 -4.02
C VAL A 156 -18.93 1.67 -4.50
N ILE A 157 -19.44 1.08 -5.58
CA ILE A 157 -20.76 1.40 -6.10
C ILE A 157 -21.86 1.00 -5.09
N GLU A 158 -21.79 -0.20 -4.50
CA GLU A 158 -22.71 -0.64 -3.44
C GLU A 158 -22.78 0.38 -2.30
N PHE A 159 -21.63 0.89 -1.87
CA PHE A 159 -21.56 1.92 -0.84
C PHE A 159 -22.27 3.20 -1.26
N LEU A 160 -22.09 3.66 -2.49
CA LEU A 160 -22.74 4.89 -2.98
C LEU A 160 -24.28 4.78 -3.01
N TYR A 161 -24.81 3.58 -3.25
CA TYR A 161 -26.26 3.35 -3.26
C TYR A 161 -26.85 3.08 -1.88
N THR A 162 -26.12 2.39 -1.00
CA THR A 162 -26.70 1.80 0.22
C THR A 162 -26.08 2.33 1.53
N ASN A 163 -25.01 3.12 1.45
CA ASN A 163 -24.16 3.50 2.59
C ASN A 163 -23.67 2.27 3.39
N SER A 164 -23.60 1.11 2.74
CA SER A 164 -23.16 -0.17 3.31
C SER A 164 -22.26 -0.87 2.31
N VAL A 165 -21.36 -1.71 2.80
CA VAL A 165 -20.41 -2.42 1.95
C VAL A 165 -20.15 -3.81 2.51
N THR A 166 -20.08 -4.80 1.64
CA THR A 166 -19.58 -6.13 2.00
C THR A 166 -18.08 -6.20 1.77
N LEU A 167 -17.30 -6.38 2.84
CA LEU A 167 -15.85 -6.51 2.76
C LEU A 167 -15.42 -7.95 3.00
N ASN A 168 -14.39 -8.35 2.28
CA ASN A 168 -13.61 -9.55 2.55
C ASN A 168 -12.14 -9.15 2.78
N SER A 169 -11.35 -10.05 3.37
CA SER A 169 -9.94 -9.78 3.71
C SER A 169 -9.08 -9.50 2.47
N HIS A 170 -9.44 -10.02 1.30
CA HIS A 170 -8.68 -9.88 0.06
C HIS A 170 -8.88 -8.52 -0.61
N ILE A 171 -10.11 -7.98 -0.61
CA ILE A 171 -10.45 -6.72 -1.28
C ILE A 171 -10.34 -5.51 -0.33
N ALA A 172 -10.33 -5.70 0.99
CA ALA A 172 -10.44 -4.60 1.96
C ALA A 172 -9.39 -3.51 1.78
N LEU A 173 -8.13 -3.86 1.50
CA LEU A 173 -7.05 -2.89 1.26
C LEU A 173 -7.22 -2.14 -0.08
N GLU A 174 -7.73 -2.82 -1.11
CA GLU A 174 -7.98 -2.20 -2.41
C GLU A 174 -9.22 -1.30 -2.38
N VAL A 175 -10.25 -1.68 -1.61
CA VAL A 175 -11.42 -0.83 -1.34
C VAL A 175 -11.02 0.38 -0.50
N LEU A 176 -10.14 0.22 0.52
CA LEU A 176 -9.59 1.35 1.27
C LEU A 176 -8.87 2.33 0.33
N THR A 177 -7.98 1.82 -0.53
CA THR A 177 -7.28 2.61 -1.55
C THR A 177 -8.27 3.40 -2.41
N SER A 178 -9.27 2.70 -2.97
CA SER A 178 -10.26 3.31 -3.85
C SER A 178 -11.12 4.34 -3.11
N SER A 179 -11.47 4.09 -1.85
CA SER A 179 -12.26 5.03 -1.04
C SER A 179 -11.54 6.37 -0.84
N VAL A 180 -10.22 6.36 -0.68
CA VAL A 180 -9.41 7.58 -0.57
C VAL A 180 -9.38 8.32 -1.91
N GLU A 181 -9.17 7.61 -3.02
CA GLU A 181 -9.12 8.20 -4.36
C GLU A 181 -10.45 8.82 -4.79
N TYR A 182 -11.57 8.17 -4.48
CA TYR A 182 -12.91 8.69 -4.76
C TYR A 182 -13.39 9.72 -3.72
N GLY A 183 -12.60 9.99 -2.67
CA GLY A 183 -12.93 10.95 -1.60
C GLY A 183 -14.06 10.49 -0.66
N LEU A 184 -14.28 9.18 -0.55
CA LEU A 184 -15.36 8.56 0.23
C LEU A 184 -14.93 8.28 1.68
N GLN A 185 -14.87 9.33 2.49
CA GLN A 185 -14.33 9.26 3.86
C GLN A 185 -15.04 8.27 4.78
N ASP A 186 -16.36 8.11 4.67
CA ASP A 186 -17.09 7.16 5.51
C ASP A 186 -16.81 5.71 5.10
N LEU A 187 -16.58 5.45 3.82
CA LEU A 187 -16.08 4.15 3.35
C LEU A 187 -14.66 3.90 3.84
N CYS A 188 -13.78 4.92 3.83
CA CYS A 188 -12.43 4.80 4.40
C CYS A 188 -12.49 4.32 5.86
N LYS A 189 -13.33 4.94 6.68
CA LYS A 189 -13.51 4.58 8.11
C LYS A 189 -13.99 3.14 8.28
N LEU A 190 -14.95 2.70 7.46
CA LEU A 190 -15.43 1.33 7.47
C LEU A 190 -14.32 0.33 7.12
N CYS A 191 -13.55 0.60 6.08
CA CYS A 191 -12.43 -0.24 5.68
C CYS A 191 -11.35 -0.29 6.76
N VAL A 192 -10.96 0.86 7.34
CA VAL A 192 -9.98 0.90 8.43
C VAL A 192 -10.45 0.08 9.62
N LYS A 193 -11.72 0.20 10.03
CA LYS A 193 -12.28 -0.60 11.11
C LYS A 193 -12.22 -2.10 10.80
N PHE A 194 -12.68 -2.49 9.61
CA PHE A 194 -12.66 -3.89 9.19
C PHE A 194 -11.24 -4.46 9.18
N ILE A 195 -10.27 -3.73 8.60
CA ILE A 195 -8.86 -4.17 8.54
C ILE A 195 -8.27 -4.32 9.94
N LYS A 196 -8.62 -3.45 10.89
CA LYS A 196 -8.16 -3.58 12.28
C LYS A 196 -8.70 -4.84 12.95
N ASP A 197 -9.95 -5.19 12.68
CA ASP A 197 -10.66 -6.33 13.27
C ASP A 197 -10.23 -7.67 12.66
N THR A 198 -9.83 -7.70 11.38
CA THR A 198 -9.44 -8.92 10.64
C THR A 198 -7.95 -9.01 10.34
N LEU A 199 -7.12 -8.21 10.99
CA LEU A 199 -5.70 -8.12 10.69
C LEU A 199 -4.97 -9.45 10.95
N SER A 200 -4.19 -9.92 9.98
CA SER A 200 -3.39 -11.14 10.08
C SER A 200 -1.89 -10.85 9.93
N VAL A 201 -1.06 -11.82 10.34
CA VAL A 201 0.42 -11.71 10.25
C VAL A 201 0.90 -11.54 8.80
N GLU A 202 0.22 -12.16 7.84
CA GLU A 202 0.58 -12.05 6.42
C GLU A 202 0.21 -10.69 5.84
N GLN A 203 -0.92 -10.11 6.28
CA GLN A 203 -1.47 -8.88 5.70
C GLN A 203 -0.98 -7.60 6.38
N VAL A 204 -0.39 -7.68 7.58
CA VAL A 204 -0.03 -6.49 8.38
C VAL A 204 0.97 -5.57 7.68
N CYS A 205 1.94 -6.13 6.94
CA CYS A 205 2.93 -5.36 6.20
C CYS A 205 2.29 -4.55 5.07
N GLU A 206 1.43 -5.19 4.27
CA GLU A 206 0.68 -4.54 3.20
C GLU A 206 -0.27 -3.46 3.77
N ALA A 207 -0.95 -3.77 4.87
CA ALA A 207 -1.83 -2.83 5.55
C ALA A 207 -1.08 -1.60 6.08
N LEU A 208 0.11 -1.80 6.68
CA LEU A 208 0.95 -0.69 7.13
C LEU A 208 1.40 0.18 5.95
N GLN A 209 1.81 -0.44 4.84
CA GLN A 209 2.23 0.29 3.66
C GLN A 209 1.10 1.13 3.06
N ALA A 210 -0.11 0.56 2.96
CA ALA A 210 -1.30 1.31 2.55
C ALA A 210 -1.59 2.46 3.53
N ALA A 211 -1.52 2.20 4.83
CA ALA A 211 -1.79 3.20 5.86
C ALA A 211 -0.81 4.38 5.81
N VAL A 212 0.47 4.12 5.54
CA VAL A 212 1.49 5.17 5.34
C VAL A 212 1.23 5.95 4.04
N THR A 213 0.94 5.25 2.95
CA THR A 213 0.70 5.86 1.63
C THR A 213 -0.51 6.79 1.63
N TYR A 214 -1.60 6.40 2.30
CA TYR A 214 -2.85 7.18 2.35
C TYR A 214 -3.01 8.02 3.63
N GLY A 215 -1.94 8.18 4.43
CA GLY A 215 -1.95 9.03 5.62
C GLY A 215 -2.92 8.59 6.73
N GLN A 216 -3.28 7.30 6.80
CA GLN A 216 -4.20 6.75 7.80
C GLN A 216 -3.46 6.49 9.13
N VAL A 217 -3.25 7.54 9.94
CA VAL A 217 -2.45 7.48 11.19
C VAL A 217 -2.97 6.42 12.16
N ASP A 218 -4.29 6.33 12.34
CA ASP A 218 -4.90 5.37 13.28
C ASP A 218 -4.66 3.91 12.86
N LEU A 219 -4.59 3.63 11.56
CA LEU A 219 -4.28 2.31 11.04
C LEU A 219 -2.78 2.03 11.14
N GLN A 220 -1.93 3.03 10.86
CA GLN A 220 -0.48 2.91 11.02
C GLN A 220 -0.10 2.50 12.45
N GLN A 221 -0.65 3.17 13.46
CA GLN A 221 -0.37 2.88 14.86
C GLN A 221 -0.82 1.46 15.25
N HIS A 222 -1.99 1.03 14.78
CA HIS A 222 -2.50 -0.32 15.03
C HIS A 222 -1.63 -1.40 14.38
N CYS A 223 -1.24 -1.21 13.13
CA CYS A 223 -0.33 -2.12 12.43
C CYS A 223 1.05 -2.18 13.11
N LEU A 224 1.60 -1.04 13.54
CA LEU A 224 2.87 -1.01 14.26
C LEU A 224 2.77 -1.78 15.59
N ALA A 225 1.72 -1.57 16.38
CA ALA A 225 1.51 -2.30 17.63
C ALA A 225 1.37 -3.82 17.39
N PHE A 226 0.71 -4.22 16.30
CA PHE A 226 0.61 -5.63 15.91
C PHE A 226 1.99 -6.22 15.54
N ILE A 227 2.79 -5.49 14.76
CA ILE A 227 4.16 -5.91 14.39
C ILE A 227 5.05 -6.03 15.63
N GLU A 228 4.93 -5.12 16.60
CA GLU A 228 5.65 -5.18 17.87
C GLU A 228 5.28 -6.43 18.70
N GLY A 229 4.02 -6.88 18.63
CA GLY A 229 3.55 -8.09 19.29
C GLY A 229 3.98 -9.40 18.61
N CYS A 230 4.09 -9.40 17.28
CA CYS A 230 4.33 -10.60 16.48
C CYS A 230 5.60 -10.51 15.59
N THR A 231 6.62 -9.77 16.03
CA THR A 231 7.77 -9.40 15.18
C THR A 231 8.46 -10.61 14.53
N ALA A 232 8.76 -11.65 15.31
CA ALA A 232 9.46 -12.85 14.81
C ALA A 232 8.68 -13.61 13.72
N ALA A 233 7.35 -13.48 13.68
CA ALA A 233 6.54 -14.05 12.62
C ALA A 233 6.50 -13.12 11.40
N VAL A 234 6.30 -11.82 11.62
CA VAL A 234 6.20 -10.80 10.57
C VAL A 234 7.48 -10.71 9.74
N VAL A 235 8.66 -10.71 10.38
CA VAL A 235 9.97 -10.58 9.68
C VAL A 235 10.20 -11.68 8.65
N ARG A 236 9.59 -12.86 8.82
CA ARG A 236 9.72 -14.00 7.89
C ARG A 236 8.72 -13.99 6.75
N THR A 237 7.71 -13.10 6.79
CA THR A 237 6.66 -13.03 5.77
C THR A 237 7.18 -12.42 4.47
N GLN A 238 6.53 -12.75 3.35
CA GLN A 238 6.83 -12.10 2.06
C GLN A 238 6.48 -10.61 2.10
N GLY A 239 5.37 -10.25 2.76
CA GLY A 239 4.97 -8.85 2.91
C GLY A 239 6.04 -7.98 3.56
N PHE A 240 6.89 -8.53 4.45
CA PHE A 240 8.03 -7.79 4.99
C PHE A 240 9.13 -7.50 3.95
N ARG A 241 9.39 -8.46 3.04
CA ARG A 241 10.37 -8.31 1.94
C ARG A 241 9.90 -7.34 0.85
N GLU A 242 8.61 -7.12 0.74
CA GLU A 242 7.98 -6.24 -0.26
C GLU A 242 7.73 -4.81 0.26
N LEU A 243 8.07 -4.52 1.52
CA LEU A 243 7.91 -3.18 2.09
C LEU A 243 8.73 -2.14 1.30
N SER A 244 8.21 -0.93 1.19
CA SER A 244 9.01 0.22 0.73
C SER A 244 10.04 0.61 1.78
N ASP A 245 11.17 1.13 1.33
CA ASP A 245 12.27 1.67 2.15
C ASP A 245 11.79 2.60 3.28
N VAL A 246 10.85 3.52 2.99
CA VAL A 246 10.28 4.46 3.96
C VAL A 246 9.49 3.76 5.07
N VAL A 247 8.71 2.73 4.71
CA VAL A 247 7.88 1.97 5.66
C VAL A 247 8.77 1.05 6.49
N LEU A 248 9.73 0.38 5.86
CA LEU A 248 10.70 -0.45 6.55
C LEU A 248 11.52 0.36 7.56
N ALA A 249 12.06 1.52 7.18
CA ALA A 249 12.77 2.41 8.09
C ALA A 249 11.90 2.86 9.28
N ARG A 250 10.60 3.07 9.06
CA ARG A 250 9.65 3.40 10.13
C ARG A 250 9.43 2.24 11.09
N VAL A 251 9.33 1.00 10.60
CA VAL A 251 9.25 -0.20 11.46
C VAL A 251 10.53 -0.33 12.28
N LEU A 252 11.70 -0.22 11.66
CA LEU A 252 13.02 -0.35 12.30
C LEU A 252 13.30 0.70 13.38
N ARG A 253 12.62 1.85 13.32
CA ARG A 253 12.72 2.90 14.34
C ARG A 253 12.09 2.51 15.68
N SER A 254 11.18 1.52 15.71
CA SER A 254 10.54 1.11 16.96
C SER A 254 11.50 0.37 17.90
N ASP A 255 11.55 0.81 19.16
CA ASP A 255 12.28 0.15 20.25
C ASP A 255 11.58 -1.11 20.76
N ARG A 256 10.32 -1.35 20.38
CA ARG A 256 9.47 -2.39 20.98
C ARG A 256 9.49 -3.71 20.21
N LEU A 257 10.23 -3.78 19.11
CA LEU A 257 10.36 -4.97 18.29
C LEU A 257 10.99 -6.12 19.09
N ALA A 258 10.31 -7.28 19.09
CA ALA A 258 10.72 -8.48 19.80
C ALA A 258 11.61 -9.37 18.92
N VAL A 259 12.74 -8.83 18.45
CA VAL A 259 13.72 -9.52 17.58
C VAL A 259 15.14 -9.05 17.92
N ASP A 260 16.14 -9.92 17.75
CA ASP A 260 17.54 -9.56 17.94
C ASP A 260 18.08 -8.71 16.80
N GLU A 261 19.03 -7.82 17.08
CA GLU A 261 19.63 -6.94 16.06
C GLU A 261 20.32 -7.72 14.93
N LEU A 262 20.90 -8.89 15.21
CA LEU A 262 21.49 -9.72 14.16
C LEU A 262 20.44 -10.19 13.15
N GLU A 263 19.29 -10.65 13.64
CA GLU A 263 18.16 -11.11 12.82
C GLU A 263 17.56 -9.94 12.02
N VAL A 264 17.52 -8.73 12.61
CA VAL A 264 17.11 -7.50 11.90
C VAL A 264 18.06 -7.18 10.75
N VAL A 265 19.37 -7.23 10.97
CA VAL A 265 20.37 -6.96 9.93
C VAL A 265 20.24 -7.97 8.79
N GLN A 266 20.05 -9.25 9.10
CA GLN A 266 19.83 -10.30 8.10
C GLN A 266 18.55 -10.04 7.30
N ALA A 267 17.44 -9.71 7.96
CA ALA A 267 16.18 -9.41 7.29
C ALA A 267 16.26 -8.18 6.38
N VAL A 268 16.96 -7.12 6.80
CA VAL A 268 17.19 -5.92 5.97
C VAL A 268 18.08 -6.23 4.77
N ARG A 269 19.06 -7.13 4.93
CA ARG A 269 19.90 -7.60 3.82
C ARG A 269 19.09 -8.39 2.79
N GLU A 270 18.28 -9.35 3.23
CA GLU A 270 17.36 -10.09 2.35
C GLU A 270 16.42 -9.14 1.60
N TRP A 271 15.78 -8.22 2.33
CA TRP A 271 14.92 -7.20 1.75
C TRP A 271 15.64 -6.34 0.71
N ALA A 272 16.89 -5.94 0.96
CA ALA A 272 17.65 -5.07 0.08
C ALA A 272 18.03 -5.79 -1.24
N HIS A 273 18.33 -7.09 -1.18
CA HIS A 273 18.56 -7.88 -2.39
C HIS A 273 17.31 -8.04 -3.25
N VAL A 274 16.16 -8.34 -2.63
CA VAL A 274 14.87 -8.43 -3.33
C VAL A 274 14.53 -7.07 -3.95
N SER A 275 14.63 -5.99 -3.17
CA SER A 275 14.29 -4.65 -3.63
C SER A 275 15.24 -4.14 -4.71
N SER A 276 16.53 -4.50 -4.65
CA SER A 276 17.52 -4.20 -5.69
C SER A 276 17.17 -4.90 -7.01
N ALA A 277 16.74 -6.16 -6.96
CA ALA A 277 16.32 -6.91 -8.14
C ALA A 277 15.04 -6.33 -8.77
N VAL A 278 14.06 -5.91 -7.95
CA VAL A 278 12.80 -5.38 -8.46
C VAL A 278 12.92 -3.94 -8.98
N LEU A 279 13.75 -3.11 -8.34
CA LEU A 279 13.94 -1.71 -8.73
C LEU A 279 15.05 -1.51 -9.77
N GLU A 280 15.81 -2.56 -10.10
CA GLU A 280 16.99 -2.52 -10.98
C GLU A 280 18.02 -1.46 -10.52
N ARG A 281 18.16 -1.27 -9.20
CA ARG A 281 19.05 -0.30 -8.56
C ARG A 281 20.06 -1.00 -7.67
N PRO A 282 21.27 -0.46 -7.48
CA PRO A 282 22.26 -1.07 -6.60
C PRO A 282 21.77 -1.14 -5.14
N VAL A 283 22.05 -2.27 -4.48
CA VAL A 283 21.74 -2.56 -3.06
C VAL A 283 22.00 -1.38 -2.11
N PRO A 284 23.18 -0.72 -2.10
CA PRO A 284 23.45 0.39 -1.18
C PRO A 284 22.54 1.60 -1.38
N GLU A 285 22.06 1.85 -2.60
CA GLU A 285 21.18 2.98 -2.89
C GLU A 285 19.76 2.74 -2.36
N VAL A 286 19.27 1.51 -2.51
CA VAL A 286 17.95 1.09 -2.04
C VAL A 286 17.92 0.97 -0.51
N ALA A 287 19.01 0.49 0.10
CA ALA A 287 19.11 0.26 1.53
C ALA A 287 19.46 1.51 2.36
N ALA A 288 19.70 2.66 1.71
CA ALA A 288 20.19 3.88 2.35
C ALA A 288 19.31 4.35 3.53
N LEU A 289 17.99 4.22 3.44
CA LEU A 289 17.08 4.60 4.54
C LEU A 289 17.04 3.53 5.66
N PRO A 290 16.73 2.25 5.38
CA PRO A 290 16.71 1.20 6.42
C PRO A 290 18.03 1.05 7.18
N VAL A 291 19.18 1.16 6.51
CA VAL A 291 20.51 0.98 7.12
C VAL A 291 20.80 2.01 8.20
N ARG A 292 20.24 3.23 8.10
CA ARG A 292 20.42 4.28 9.11
C ARG A 292 19.69 4.01 10.43
N GLU A 293 18.80 3.03 10.45
CA GLU A 293 18.04 2.63 11.64
C GLU A 293 18.55 1.30 12.23
N LEU A 294 19.62 0.71 11.66
CA LEU A 294 20.29 -0.48 12.20
C LEU A 294 21.16 -0.12 13.41
N ARG A 295 21.04 -0.91 14.49
CA ARG A 295 21.74 -0.65 15.76
C ARG A 295 23.02 -1.49 15.85
N LEU A 296 23.93 -1.27 14.91
CA LEU A 296 25.19 -2.02 14.80
C LEU A 296 26.03 -2.07 16.08
N PRO A 297 26.10 -1.02 16.94
CA PRO A 297 26.87 -1.10 18.18
C PRO A 297 26.35 -2.13 19.19
N LEU A 298 25.12 -2.63 19.03
CA LEU A 298 24.55 -3.63 19.92
C LEU A 298 24.93 -5.06 19.56
N LEU A 299 25.59 -5.27 18.41
CA LEU A 299 26.08 -6.59 17.98
C LEU A 299 27.31 -7.00 18.79
N ALA A 300 27.52 -8.30 18.96
CA ALA A 300 28.76 -8.82 19.54
C ALA A 300 29.95 -8.61 18.58
N PRO A 301 31.19 -8.51 19.10
CA PRO A 301 32.38 -8.41 18.24
C PRO A 301 32.49 -9.55 17.21
N SER A 302 32.12 -10.78 17.56
CA SER A 302 32.08 -11.92 16.63
C SER A 302 31.05 -11.75 15.52
N GLU A 303 29.88 -11.18 15.86
CA GLU A 303 28.82 -10.87 14.91
C GLU A 303 29.24 -9.71 13.99
N LEU A 304 29.96 -8.70 14.50
CA LEU A 304 30.49 -7.60 13.70
C LEU A 304 31.55 -8.05 12.68
N VAL A 305 32.46 -8.94 13.08
CA VAL A 305 33.43 -9.57 12.14
C VAL A 305 32.70 -10.30 11.03
N THR A 306 31.66 -11.06 11.39
CA THR A 306 30.82 -11.78 10.42
C THR A 306 30.05 -10.80 9.53
N LEU A 307 29.55 -9.69 10.07
CA LEU A 307 28.87 -8.66 9.30
C LEU A 307 29.81 -7.98 8.30
N GLU A 308 31.05 -7.72 8.70
CA GLU A 308 32.09 -7.12 7.85
C GLU A 308 32.45 -8.02 6.66
N SER A 309 32.62 -9.32 6.89
CA SER A 309 32.89 -10.27 5.79
C SER A 309 31.75 -10.35 4.77
N HIS A 310 30.50 -10.36 5.24
CA HIS A 310 29.34 -10.29 4.33
C HIS A 310 29.27 -8.93 3.61
N ASN A 311 29.58 -7.82 4.29
CA ASN A 311 29.54 -6.49 3.71
C ASN A 311 30.59 -6.25 2.62
N GLN A 312 31.70 -7.01 2.61
CA GLN A 312 32.67 -7.00 1.51
C GLN A 312 32.08 -7.52 0.19
N GLN A 313 31.01 -8.31 0.24
CA GLN A 313 30.39 -8.90 -0.95
C GLN A 313 29.28 -8.00 -1.53
N ASP A 314 28.40 -7.46 -0.67
CA ASP A 314 27.21 -6.74 -1.12
C ASP A 314 27.26 -5.22 -0.91
N LEU A 315 28.25 -4.72 -0.17
CA LEU A 315 28.45 -3.29 0.13
C LEU A 315 27.19 -2.61 0.70
N LEU A 316 26.35 -3.37 1.42
CA LEU A 316 25.05 -2.92 1.93
C LEU A 316 25.19 -1.74 2.92
N ILE A 317 26.16 -1.84 3.83
CA ILE A 317 26.35 -0.93 4.96
C ILE A 317 27.57 -0.05 4.67
N PRO A 318 27.45 1.29 4.76
CA PRO A 318 28.58 2.18 4.65
C PRO A 318 29.67 1.84 5.67
N VAL A 319 30.93 1.84 5.23
CA VAL A 319 32.11 1.50 6.06
C VAL A 319 32.17 2.38 7.32
N GLU A 320 31.72 3.63 7.22
CA GLU A 320 31.63 4.57 8.35
C GLU A 320 30.77 4.05 9.50
N ASN A 321 29.66 3.38 9.19
CA ASN A 321 28.73 2.86 10.19
C ASN A 321 29.33 1.64 10.91
N ILE A 322 30.03 0.76 10.17
CA ILE A 322 30.75 -0.39 10.74
C ILE A 322 31.90 0.10 11.62
N ALA A 323 32.68 1.07 11.13
CA ALA A 323 33.76 1.67 11.90
C ALA A 323 33.24 2.37 13.17
N ALA A 324 32.06 3.00 13.11
CA ALA A 324 31.44 3.60 14.30
C ALA A 324 31.04 2.54 15.34
N ALA A 325 30.53 1.38 14.91
CA ALA A 325 30.26 0.25 15.81
C ALA A 325 31.54 -0.25 16.49
N TRP A 326 32.61 -0.47 15.73
CA TRP A 326 33.91 -0.86 16.28
C TRP A 326 34.48 0.16 17.27
N ARG A 327 34.39 1.46 16.95
CA ARG A 327 34.77 2.53 17.89
C ARG A 327 33.96 2.47 19.19
N ALA A 328 32.66 2.20 19.11
CA ALA A 328 31.81 2.10 20.29
C ALA A 328 32.23 0.94 21.21
N HIS A 329 32.61 -0.21 20.65
CA HIS A 329 33.18 -1.32 21.41
C HIS A 329 34.52 -0.99 22.05
N ALA A 330 35.44 -0.39 21.29
CA ALA A 330 36.78 -0.06 21.77
C ALA A 330 36.75 0.98 22.89
N LEU A 331 35.93 2.02 22.75
CA LEU A 331 35.82 3.12 23.69
C LEU A 331 34.89 2.82 24.89
N ARG A 332 34.16 1.69 24.85
CA ARG A 332 33.10 1.35 25.81
C ARG A 332 32.15 2.54 26.05
N ARG A 333 31.79 3.24 24.97
CA ARG A 333 30.91 4.41 24.95
C ARG A 333 30.30 4.55 23.58
N GLY A 334 29.03 4.97 23.49
CA GLY A 334 28.36 5.33 22.23
C GLY A 334 28.87 6.63 21.58
N SER A 335 30.16 6.97 21.70
CA SER A 335 30.70 8.24 21.17
C SER A 335 30.63 8.26 19.64
N GLY A 336 29.99 9.29 19.08
CA GLY A 336 29.84 9.46 17.63
C GLY A 336 28.68 8.68 17.00
N VAL A 337 27.91 7.93 17.79
CA VAL A 337 26.70 7.23 17.32
C VAL A 337 25.47 7.94 17.89
N PRO A 338 24.39 8.16 17.10
CA PRO A 338 23.12 8.67 17.62
C PRO A 338 22.63 7.82 18.80
N SER A 339 22.23 8.47 19.89
CA SER A 339 21.79 7.79 21.13
C SER A 339 20.69 6.76 20.91
N ARG A 340 19.82 6.97 19.91
CA ARG A 340 18.77 6.00 19.52
C ARG A 340 19.31 4.65 19.03
N LEU A 341 20.48 4.62 18.40
CA LEU A 341 21.09 3.40 17.87
C LEU A 341 21.87 2.63 18.95
N CYS A 342 22.04 3.21 20.14
CA CYS A 342 22.67 2.55 21.29
C CYS A 342 21.64 1.97 22.27
N ARG A 343 20.35 2.22 22.06
CA ARG A 343 19.28 1.67 22.91
C ARG A 343 18.86 0.29 22.40
N PRO A 344 18.81 -0.75 23.24
CA PRO A 344 18.35 -2.07 22.83
C PRO A 344 16.87 -2.06 22.46
N ARG A 345 16.50 -2.89 21.49
CA ARG A 345 15.10 -3.23 21.23
C ARG A 345 14.62 -4.22 22.29
N ARG A 346 13.30 -4.33 22.46
CA ARG A 346 12.68 -5.27 23.42
C ARG A 346 13.17 -6.71 23.28
N GLY A 347 13.45 -7.17 22.06
CA GLY A 347 13.93 -8.53 21.78
C GLY A 347 15.45 -8.67 21.65
N THR A 348 16.24 -7.62 21.89
CA THR A 348 17.70 -7.72 21.80
C THR A 348 18.24 -8.67 22.86
N ARG A 349 19.07 -9.63 22.46
CA ARG A 349 19.71 -10.56 23.39
C ARG A 349 20.69 -9.79 24.28
N PRO A 350 20.68 -10.00 25.60
CA PRO A 350 21.59 -9.27 26.50
C PRO A 350 23.04 -9.65 26.19
N ARG A 351 23.91 -8.65 26.02
CA ARG A 351 25.37 -8.83 25.83
C ARG A 351 26.14 -7.97 26.85
N ASP A 352 27.30 -8.46 27.30
CA ASP A 352 28.08 -7.83 28.40
C ASP A 352 28.51 -6.38 28.15
N HIS A 353 28.62 -5.97 26.89
CA HIS A 353 29.06 -4.63 26.51
C HIS A 353 27.90 -3.62 26.50
N HIS A 354 26.64 -4.05 26.50
CA HIS A 354 25.45 -3.18 26.48
C HIS A 354 25.42 -2.19 27.65
N ARG A 355 25.92 -2.61 28.83
CA ARG A 355 26.03 -1.75 30.03
C ARG A 355 26.82 -0.45 29.82
N HIS A 356 27.71 -0.41 28.84
CA HIS A 356 28.53 0.77 28.54
C HIS A 356 27.95 1.63 27.41
N LEU A 357 26.93 1.12 26.71
CA LEU A 357 26.27 1.80 25.58
C LEU A 357 25.03 2.56 26.03
N GLU A 358 24.41 2.17 27.14
CA GLU A 358 23.36 2.96 27.74
C GLU A 358 23.92 4.31 28.19
N PRO A 359 23.43 5.44 27.65
CA PRO A 359 23.76 6.74 28.23
C PRO A 359 23.22 6.70 29.66
N HIS A 360 24.09 6.81 30.67
CA HIS A 360 23.68 7.02 32.05
C HIS A 360 22.58 8.08 32.04
N ALA A 361 21.38 7.70 32.47
CA ALA A 361 20.34 8.66 32.83
C ALA A 361 20.93 9.52 33.96
N LYS A 362 21.38 10.71 33.60
CA LYS A 362 21.65 11.80 34.54
C LYS A 362 20.56 12.83 34.36
#